data_AF-A0A1C4VMC7-F1
#
_entry.id   AF-A0A1C4VMC7-F1
#
_cell.length_a   1.000
_cell.length_b   1.000
_cell.length_c   1.000
_cell.angle_alpha   90.00
_cell.angle_beta   90.00
_cell.angle_gamma   90.00
#
_symmetry.space_group_name_H-M   'P 1'
#
loop_
_entity.id
_entity.type
_entity.pdbx_description
1 polymer ?
#
loop_
_entity_poly.entity_id
_entity_poly.type
_entity_poly.pdbx_seq_one_letter_code
_entity_poly.pdbx_strand_id
1 'polypeptide(L)' 'MTGPHLSLAQIRNRLILTARAVLRQHRPGPDGRCPMCRTPDCPVATAARDVLRTAEEAQQHTTASELTTRDPDDPQKAG' A
#
# COMPACT_ATOMS: atom_id res chain seq x y z
N MET A 1 -16.03 -22.75 13.92
CA MET A 1 -14.69 -22.80 13.30
C MET A 1 -14.10 -21.40 13.36
N THR A 2 -13.04 -21.19 14.14
CA THR A 2 -12.28 -19.92 14.14
C THR A 2 -11.18 -20.03 13.08
N GLY A 3 -11.27 -19.22 12.03
CA GLY A 3 -10.21 -19.08 11.04
C GLY A 3 -9.04 -18.26 11.60
N PRO A 4 -7.84 -18.35 11.00
CA PRO A 4 -6.72 -17.52 11.42
C PRO A 4 -7.05 -16.03 11.26
N HIS A 5 -6.94 -15.27 12.36
CA HIS A 5 -7.05 -13.82 12.34
C HIS A 5 -5.76 -13.22 11.80
N LEU A 6 -5.86 -12.49 10.69
CA LEU A 6 -4.73 -11.75 10.15
C LEU A 6 -4.57 -10.43 10.89
N SER A 7 -3.33 -10.07 11.22
CA SER A 7 -3.03 -8.72 11.70
C SER A 7 -3.25 -7.70 10.59
N LEU A 8 -3.46 -6.43 10.96
CA LEU A 8 -3.59 -5.33 10.00
C LEU A 8 -2.38 -5.25 9.06
N ALA A 9 -1.17 -5.47 9.57
CA ALA A 9 0.05 -5.49 8.77
C ALA A 9 0.05 -6.64 7.75
N GLN A 10 -0.42 -7.82 8.13
CA GLN A 10 -0.54 -8.97 7.22
C GLN A 10 -1.57 -8.70 6.11
N ILE A 11 -2.71 -8.10 6.45
CA ILE A 11 -3.74 -7.71 5.48
C ILE A 11 -3.16 -6.68 4.49
N ARG A 12 -2.51 -5.61 5.00
CA ARG A 12 -1.88 -4.58 4.17
C ARG A 12 -0.83 -5.15 3.22
N ASN A 13 0.07 -5.99 3.73
CA ASN A 13 1.12 -6.62 2.90
C ASN A 13 0.51 -7.47 1.79
N ARG A 14 -0.54 -8.24 2.11
CA ARG A 14 -1.23 -9.04 1.11
C ARG A 14 -1.87 -8.17 0.03
N LEU A 15 -2.55 -7.09 0.41
CA LEU A 15 -3.16 -6.15 -0.55
C LEU A 15 -2.11 -5.51 -1.46
N ILE A 16 -0.98 -5.05 -0.92
CA ILE A 16 0.13 -4.46 -1.70
C ILE A 16 0.68 -5.47 -2.71
N LEU A 17 0.94 -6.70 -2.28
CA LEU A 17 1.48 -7.74 -3.15
C LEU A 17 0.50 -8.11 -4.26
N THR A 18 -0.79 -8.24 -3.93
CA THR A 18 -1.85 -8.49 -4.90
C THR A 18 -1.96 -7.33 -5.90
N ALA A 19 -1.98 -6.08 -5.45
CA ALA A 19 -2.06 -4.91 -6.33
C ALA A 19 -0.87 -4.85 -7.30
N ARG A 20 0.35 -5.12 -6.83
CA ARG A 20 1.54 -5.20 -7.70
C ARG A 20 1.44 -6.32 -8.73
N ALA A 21 0.90 -7.48 -8.35
CA ALA A 21 0.69 -8.58 -9.28
C ALA A 21 -0.35 -8.21 -10.37
N VAL A 22 -1.46 -7.60 -9.96
CA VAL A 22 -2.48 -7.09 -10.88
C VAL A 22 -1.89 -6.08 -11.87
N LEU A 23 -1.08 -5.13 -11.40
CA LEU A 23 -0.46 -4.14 -12.30
C LEU A 23 0.47 -4.78 -13.34
N ARG A 24 1.20 -5.84 -12.98
CA ARG A 24 2.02 -6.59 -13.95
C ARG A 24 1.15 -7.29 -15.00
N GLN A 25 0.06 -7.93 -14.57
CA GLN A 25 -0.86 -8.63 -15.47
C GLN A 25 -1.63 -7.68 -16.38
N HIS A 26 -1.94 -6.48 -15.91
CA HIS A 26 -2.74 -5.49 -16.63
C HIS A 26 -1.90 -4.42 -17.34
N ARG A 27 -0.57 -4.55 -17.37
CA ARG A 27 0.32 -3.57 -17.98
C ARG A 27 -0.04 -3.36 -19.46
N PRO A 28 -0.38 -2.13 -19.89
CA PRO A 28 -0.74 -1.87 -21.28
C PRO A 28 0.38 -2.26 -22.24
N GLY A 29 -0.01 -2.84 -23.38
CA GLY A 29 0.91 -3.10 -24.49
C GLY A 29 1.19 -1.83 -25.31
N PRO A 30 1.87 -1.97 -26.47
CA PRO A 30 2.17 -0.85 -27.37
C PRO A 30 0.92 -0.06 -27.79
N ASP A 31 -0.22 -0.75 -27.93
CA ASP A 31 -1.49 -0.16 -28.34
C ASP A 31 -2.19 0.62 -27.21
N GLY A 32 -1.56 0.78 -26.05
CA GLY A 32 -2.11 1.49 -24.89
C GLY A 32 -3.29 0.78 -24.20
N ARG A 33 -3.67 -0.42 -24.66
CA ARG A 33 -4.76 -1.22 -24.10
C ARG A 33 -4.25 -2.29 -23.15
N CYS A 34 -5.04 -2.58 -22.12
CA CYS A 34 -4.76 -3.68 -21.21
C CYS A 34 -4.89 -5.03 -21.93
N PRO A 35 -3.93 -5.97 -21.79
CA PRO A 35 -3.99 -7.27 -22.44
C PRO A 35 -5.11 -8.18 -21.90
N MET A 36 -5.49 -8.00 -20.63
CA MET A 36 -6.53 -8.79 -19.96
C MET A 36 -7.93 -8.21 -20.20
N CYS A 37 -8.13 -6.92 -19.97
CA CYS A 37 -9.46 -6.27 -20.07
C CYS A 37 -9.77 -5.72 -21.46
N ARG A 38 -8.77 -5.60 -22.35
CA ARG A 38 -8.88 -5.05 -23.73
C ARG A 38 -9.36 -3.60 -23.82
N THR A 39 -9.44 -2.88 -22.71
CA THR A 39 -9.79 -1.45 -22.67
C THR A 39 -8.53 -0.58 -22.54
N PRO A 40 -8.56 0.66 -23.08
CA PRO A 40 -7.71 1.72 -22.56
C PRO A 40 -8.11 2.02 -21.10
N ASP A 41 -7.23 2.69 -20.34
CA ASP A 41 -7.50 3.15 -18.97
C ASP A 41 -8.13 2.09 -18.06
N CYS A 42 -7.53 0.89 -18.06
CA CYS A 42 -8.08 -0.29 -17.40
C CYS A 42 -8.46 -0.01 -15.93
N PRO A 43 -9.75 -0.13 -15.57
CA PRO A 43 -10.22 0.21 -14.22
C PRO A 43 -9.63 -0.71 -13.15
N VAL A 44 -9.31 -1.96 -13.50
CA VAL A 44 -8.64 -2.92 -12.61
C VAL A 44 -7.21 -2.45 -12.30
N ALA A 45 -6.48 -1.98 -13.31
CA ALA A 45 -5.16 -1.40 -13.10
C ALA A 45 -5.26 -0.11 -12.28
N THR A 46 -6.27 0.73 -12.52
CA THR A 46 -6.53 1.94 -11.72
C THR A 46 -6.78 1.62 -10.25
N ALA A 47 -7.71 0.70 -9.95
CA ALA A 47 -7.98 0.27 -8.58
C ALA A 47 -6.73 -0.30 -7.88
N ALA A 48 -5.88 -1.04 -8.60
CA ALA A 48 -4.62 -1.52 -8.05
C ALA A 48 -3.63 -0.39 -7.74
N ARG A 49 -3.58 0.67 -8.56
CA ARG A 49 -2.79 1.89 -8.23
C ARG A 49 -3.35 2.59 -7.00
N ASP A 50 -4.67 2.67 -6.88
CA ASP A 50 -5.33 3.31 -5.72
C ASP A 50 -5.00 2.57 -4.42
N VAL A 51 -5.04 1.24 -4.41
CA VAL A 51 -4.62 0.44 -3.25
C VAL A 51 -3.18 0.74 -2.83
N LEU A 52 -2.26 0.84 -3.80
CA LEU A 52 -0.86 1.15 -3.49
C LEU A 52 -0.69 2.57 -2.94
N ARG A 53 -1.36 3.55 -3.55
CA ARG A 53 -1.37 4.94 -3.09
C ARG A 53 -1.89 5.05 -1.66
N THR A 54 -3.06 4.47 -1.38
CA THR A 54 -3.63 4.49 -0.02
C THR A 54 -2.75 3.75 1.00
N ALA A 55 -2.10 2.66 0.59
CA ALA A 55 -1.16 1.95 1.46
C ALA A 55 0.09 2.78 1.78
N GLU A 56 0.56 3.61 0.83
CA GLU A 56 1.68 4.54 1.03
C GLU A 56 1.28 5.70 1.95
N GLU A 57 0.13 6.32 1.71
CA GLU A 57 -0.45 7.37 2.58
C GLU A 57 -0.61 6.85 4.03
N ALA A 58 -1.16 5.65 4.21
CA ALA A 58 -1.31 5.07 5.54
C ALA A 58 0.03 4.81 6.27
N GLN A 59 1.10 4.47 5.53
CA GLN A 59 2.44 4.33 6.10
C GLN A 59 2.99 5.69 6.51
N GLN A 60 2.88 6.70 5.65
CA GLN A 60 3.33 8.06 5.94
C GLN A 60 2.64 8.65 7.17
N HIS A 61 1.34 8.41 7.34
CA HIS A 61 0.59 8.85 8.52
C HIS A 61 1.10 8.16 9.80
N THR A 62 1.44 6.88 9.71
CA THR A 62 1.99 6.13 10.85
C THR A 62 3.37 6.68 11.22
N THR A 63 4.26 6.87 10.24
CA THR A 63 5.61 7.40 10.49
C THR A 63 5.58 8.86 10.98
N ALA A 64 4.66 9.68 10.47
CA ALA A 64 4.47 11.04 10.95
C ALA A 64 4.01 11.06 12.42
N SER A 65 3.10 10.17 12.81
CA SER A 65 2.65 10.04 14.19
C SER A 65 3.74 9.51 15.14
N GLU A 66 4.62 8.64 14.64
CA GLU A 66 5.77 8.14 15.41
C GLU A 66 6.85 9.21 15.59
N LEU A 67 7.09 10.04 14.55
CA LEU A 67 8.05 11.15 14.63
C LEU A 67 7.58 12.26 15.57
N THR A 68 6.28 12.59 15.60
CA THR A 68 5.74 13.56 16.57
C THR A 68 5.72 13.03 18.01
N THR A 69 5.78 11.72 18.20
CA THR A 69 5.90 11.10 19.54
C THR A 69 7.34 11.11 20.06
N ARG A 70 8.36 11.27 19.20
CA ARG A 70 9.76 10.95 19.52
C ARG A 70 10.71 12.15 19.75
N ASP A 71 10.26 13.42 19.80
CA ASP A 71 11.18 14.56 20.04
C ASP A 71 10.49 15.83 20.61
N PRO A 72 11.09 16.66 21.49
CA PRO A 72 12.22 16.46 22.44
C PRO A 72 11.91 16.96 23.88
N ASP A 73 11.94 16.09 24.88
CA ASP A 73 12.15 16.49 26.28
C ASP A 73 12.84 15.32 27.03
N ASP A 74 14.10 15.06 26.66
CA ASP A 74 15.01 14.27 27.47
C ASP A 74 15.97 15.21 28.20
N PRO A 75 15.65 15.66 29.42
CA PRO A 75 16.64 16.30 30.27
C PRO A 75 17.57 15.20 30.76
N GLN A 76 18.75 15.11 30.12
CA GLN A 76 19.89 14.37 30.63
C GLN A 76 20.10 14.73 32.12
N LYS A 77 19.68 13.84 33.02
CA LYS A 77 19.93 13.99 34.45
C LYS A 77 21.43 13.85 34.68
N ALA A 78 22.01 14.94 35.20
CA ALA A 78 23.32 14.95 35.83
C ALA A 78 23.42 13.86 36.91
N GLY A 79 24.54 13.16 36.89
CA GLY A 79 25.03 12.25 37.93
C GLY A 79 26.54 12.17 37.83
#